data_AF-A0A1G9GLL2-F1
#
_entry.id   AF-A0A1G9GLL2-F1
#
_cell.length_a   1.000
_cell.length_b   1.000
_cell.length_c   1.000
_cell.angle_alpha   90.00
_cell.angle_beta   90.00
_cell.angle_gamma   90.00
#
_symmetry.space_group_name_H-M   'P 1'
#
loop_
_entity.id
_entity.type
_entity.pdbx_description
1 polymer ?
#
loop_
_entity_poly.entity_id
_entity_poly.type
_entity_poly.pdbx_seq_one_letter_code
_entity_poly.pdbx_strand_id
1 'polypeptide(L)'
;MNPVVRTWLAFAAIGAALVHLAVGAGAPLPLAIILVGLGLAELGWGVVTLIRGRVTAPDATVALALVPVFLWGATAILGSGLGVTADATGLPFYPMAVASLFDITLACSLALSRRSNARRATTDAAPSPRADVPAAPPRPQAAWSFLAALMIGGMLFSGLTTSALAATRAGEYAVPHGSHSTPGTDNPSGSHTGHDTGH
;
A
#
# COMPACT_ATOMS: atom_id res chain seq x y z
N MET A 1 8.95 15.42 13.26
CA MET A 1 8.59 14.91 11.91
C MET A 1 7.33 15.64 11.45
N ASN A 2 7.26 16.06 10.18
CA ASN A 2 6.10 16.79 9.66
C ASN A 2 4.84 15.89 9.72
N PRO A 3 3.67 16.38 10.20
CA PRO A 3 2.40 15.65 10.14
C PRO A 3 2.14 14.95 8.81
N VAL A 4 2.50 15.58 7.70
CA VAL A 4 2.38 15.02 6.35
C VAL A 4 3.13 13.70 6.20
N VAL A 5 4.42 13.70 6.53
CA VAL A 5 5.28 12.51 6.42
C VAL A 5 4.76 11.39 7.31
N ARG A 6 4.22 11.72 8.49
CA ARG A 6 3.63 10.73 9.40
C ARG A 6 2.40 10.07 8.80
N THR A 7 1.48 10.85 8.23
CA THR A 7 0.28 10.33 7.58
C THR A 7 0.65 9.47 6.37
N TRP A 8 1.63 9.90 5.58
CA TRP A 8 2.16 9.13 4.46
C TRP A 8 2.79 7.81 4.87
N LEU A 9 3.60 7.79 5.94
CA LEU A 9 4.17 6.56 6.51
C LEU A 9 3.07 5.60 6.96
N ALA A 10 2.03 6.11 7.62
CA ALA A 10 0.92 5.28 8.06
C ALA A 10 0.14 4.67 6.87
N PHE A 11 -0.14 5.45 5.83
CA PHE A 11 -0.79 4.93 4.63
C PHE A 11 0.07 3.89 3.92
N ALA A 12 1.37 4.13 3.75
CA ALA A 12 2.29 3.15 3.16
C ALA A 12 2.29 1.82 3.94
N ALA A 13 2.37 1.87 5.28
CA ALA A 13 2.31 0.68 6.12
C ALA A 13 0.97 -0.07 5.99
N ILE A 14 -0.15 0.65 5.94
CA ILE A 14 -1.47 0.03 5.76
C ILE A 14 -1.58 -0.61 4.36
N GLY A 15 -1.07 0.05 3.32
CA GLY A 15 -1.06 -0.50 1.96
C GLY A 15 -0.24 -1.78 1.84
N ALA A 16 1.00 -1.77 2.37
CA ALA A 16 1.83 -2.97 2.46
C ALA A 16 1.12 -4.10 3.20
N ALA A 17 0.55 -3.79 4.37
CA ALA A 17 -0.18 -4.75 5.18
C ALA A 17 -1.34 -5.42 4.44
N LEU A 18 -2.17 -4.63 3.73
CA LEU A 18 -3.29 -5.16 2.95
C LEU A 18 -2.82 -6.12 1.86
N VAL A 19 -1.74 -5.77 1.17
CA VAL A 19 -1.17 -6.63 0.12
C VAL A 19 -0.57 -7.90 0.72
N HIS A 20 0.18 -7.81 1.82
CA HIS A 20 0.73 -8.98 2.52
C HIS A 20 -0.35 -9.94 3.02
N LEU A 21 -1.44 -9.40 3.59
CA LEU A 21 -2.58 -10.21 4.03
C LEU A 21 -3.25 -10.93 2.86
N ALA A 22 -3.48 -10.23 1.74
CA ALA A 22 -4.13 -10.80 0.57
C ALA A 22 -3.26 -11.86 -0.13
N VAL A 23 -1.95 -11.61 -0.25
CA VAL A 23 -1.00 -12.60 -0.78
C VAL A 23 -0.89 -13.79 0.17
N GLY A 24 -0.80 -13.54 1.48
CA GLY A 24 -0.72 -14.57 2.51
C GLY A 24 -1.91 -15.53 2.50
N ALA A 25 -3.13 -15.02 2.25
CA ALA A 25 -4.33 -15.85 2.14
C ALA A 25 -4.27 -16.87 0.99
N GLY A 26 -3.49 -16.57 -0.06
CA GLY A 26 -3.29 -17.45 -1.22
C GLY A 26 -2.03 -18.32 -1.16
N ALA A 27 -1.15 -18.12 -0.18
CA ALA A 27 0.18 -18.72 -0.14
C ALA A 27 0.22 -20.11 0.52
N PRO A 28 1.27 -20.92 0.27
CA PRO A 28 1.53 -22.14 1.05
C PRO A 28 1.64 -21.84 2.55
N LEU A 29 1.20 -22.78 3.41
CA LEU A 29 1.03 -22.56 4.86
C LEU A 29 2.21 -21.85 5.56
N PRO A 30 3.49 -22.22 5.33
CA PRO A 30 4.60 -21.54 5.98
C PRO A 30 4.72 -20.05 5.57
N LEU A 31 4.54 -19.76 4.27
CA LEU A 31 4.58 -18.39 3.75
C LEU A 31 3.35 -17.60 4.19
N ALA A 32 2.17 -18.24 4.24
CA ALA A 32 0.95 -17.62 4.73
C ALA A 32 1.12 -17.12 6.17
N ILE A 33 1.67 -17.94 7.08
CA ILE A 33 1.92 -17.55 8.47
C ILE A 33 2.86 -16.33 8.55
N ILE A 34 3.94 -16.33 7.77
CA ILE A 34 4.91 -15.24 7.74
C ILE A 34 4.27 -13.95 7.22
N LEU A 35 3.63 -14.00 6.05
CA LEU A 35 3.05 -12.83 5.39
C LEU A 35 1.87 -12.26 6.16
N VAL A 36 1.00 -13.11 6.72
CA VAL A 36 -0.11 -12.66 7.56
C VAL A 36 0.42 -12.05 8.86
N GLY A 37 1.42 -12.66 9.49
CA GLY A 37 2.05 -12.11 10.69
C GLY A 37 2.67 -10.73 10.44
N LEU A 38 3.41 -10.57 9.34
CA LEU A 38 3.98 -9.30 8.91
C LEU A 38 2.89 -8.27 8.62
N GLY A 39 1.88 -8.64 7.82
CA GLY A 39 0.78 -7.74 7.49
C GLY A 39 0.00 -7.26 8.71
N LEU A 40 -0.27 -8.14 9.70
CA LEU A 40 -0.90 -7.72 10.96
C LEU A 40 -0.01 -6.78 11.77
N ALA A 41 1.30 -7.04 11.82
CA ALA A 41 2.24 -6.18 12.53
C ALA A 41 2.35 -4.79 11.89
N GLU A 42 2.42 -4.73 10.55
CA GLU A 42 2.42 -3.48 9.77
C GLU A 42 1.12 -2.71 9.94
N LEU A 43 -0.03 -3.39 9.87
CA LEU A 43 -1.34 -2.80 10.08
C LEU A 43 -1.47 -2.20 11.48
N GLY A 44 -1.10 -3.00 12.50
CA GLY A 44 -1.11 -2.56 13.89
C GLY A 44 -0.22 -1.34 14.11
N TRP A 45 0.98 -1.36 13.53
CA TRP A 45 1.91 -0.23 13.62
C TRP A 45 1.42 1.03 12.92
N GLY A 46 0.85 0.91 11.71
CA GLY A 46 0.28 2.03 10.97
C GLY A 46 -0.86 2.69 11.74
N VAL A 47 -1.77 1.90 12.29
CA VAL A 47 -2.88 2.36 13.13
C VAL A 47 -2.37 3.03 14.40
N VAL A 48 -1.43 2.43 15.12
CA VAL A 48 -0.85 3.02 16.34
C VAL A 48 -0.15 4.35 16.06
N THR A 49 0.54 4.46 14.91
CA THR A 49 1.21 5.70 14.50
C THR A 49 0.22 6.83 14.23
N LEU A 50 -0.96 6.51 13.65
CA LEU A 50 -2.06 7.45 13.47
C LEU A 50 -2.65 7.88 14.81
N ILE A 51 -3.03 6.92 15.67
CA ILE A 51 -3.67 7.18 16.96
C ILE A 51 -2.78 8.02 17.87
N ARG A 52 -1.49 7.65 17.97
CA ARG A 52 -0.55 8.33 18.88
C ARG A 52 0.01 9.63 18.32
N GLY A 53 -0.22 9.94 17.05
CA GLY A 53 0.36 11.11 16.38
C GLY A 53 1.90 11.15 16.37
N ARG A 54 2.57 10.03 16.66
CA ARG A 54 4.02 9.91 16.72
C ARG A 54 4.47 8.53 16.25
N VAL A 55 5.67 8.47 15.70
CA VAL A 55 6.29 7.21 15.28
C VAL A 55 6.73 6.42 16.50
N THR A 56 6.24 5.20 16.66
CA THR A 56 6.64 4.28 17.73
C THR A 56 7.64 3.25 17.23
N ALA A 57 8.68 2.96 18.01
CA ALA A 57 9.67 1.91 17.71
C ALA A 57 10.21 1.92 16.26
N PRO A 58 10.76 3.06 15.79
CA PRO A 58 11.07 3.25 14.38
C PRO A 58 12.11 2.25 13.86
N ASP A 59 13.00 1.70 14.70
CA ASP A 59 14.01 0.71 14.29
C ASP A 59 13.38 -0.63 13.98
N ALA A 60 12.48 -1.07 14.86
CA ALA A 60 11.70 -2.27 14.65
C ALA A 60 10.85 -2.16 13.38
N THR A 61 10.28 -0.99 13.08
CA THR A 61 9.51 -0.78 11.84
C THR A 61 10.37 -0.93 10.58
N VAL A 62 11.57 -0.34 10.56
CA VAL A 62 12.45 -0.45 9.39
C VAL A 62 12.88 -1.90 9.20
N ALA A 63 13.24 -2.59 10.28
CA ALA A 63 13.55 -4.01 10.23
C ALA A 63 12.35 -4.81 9.69
N LEU A 64 11.16 -4.61 10.28
CA LEU A 64 9.92 -5.29 9.91
C LEU A 64 9.57 -5.09 8.44
N ALA A 65 9.62 -3.85 7.95
CA ALA A 65 9.29 -3.52 6.56
C ALA A 65 10.31 -4.09 5.55
N LEU A 66 11.58 -4.20 5.95
CA LEU A 66 12.60 -4.73 5.05
C LEU A 66 12.61 -6.26 4.99
N VAL A 67 12.11 -6.97 6.03
CA VAL A 67 12.03 -8.43 6.04
C VAL A 67 11.29 -9.01 4.83
N PRO A 68 10.04 -8.62 4.50
CA PRO A 68 9.34 -9.15 3.34
C PRO A 68 10.05 -8.80 2.03
N VAL A 69 10.59 -7.59 1.90
CA VAL A 69 11.38 -7.16 0.73
C VAL A 69 12.60 -8.05 0.51
N PHE A 70 13.38 -8.31 1.56
CA PHE A 70 14.56 -9.16 1.47
C PHE A 70 14.19 -10.62 1.24
N LEU A 71 13.18 -11.13 1.93
CA LEU A 71 12.72 -12.51 1.77
C LEU A 71 12.29 -12.76 0.32
N TRP A 72 11.43 -11.89 -0.21
CA TRP A 72 10.96 -11.98 -1.59
C TRP A 72 12.10 -11.76 -2.59
N GLY A 73 12.91 -10.71 -2.43
CA GLY A 73 14.04 -10.42 -3.31
C GLY A 73 15.06 -11.55 -3.36
N ALA A 74 15.38 -12.17 -2.22
CA ALA A 74 16.26 -13.33 -2.15
C ALA A 74 15.66 -14.52 -2.89
N THR A 75 14.36 -14.81 -2.71
CA THR A 75 13.68 -15.90 -3.44
C THR A 75 13.65 -15.65 -4.94
N ALA A 76 13.43 -14.40 -5.39
CA ALA A 76 13.42 -14.05 -6.80
C ALA A 76 14.82 -14.20 -7.44
N ILE A 77 15.87 -13.76 -6.77
CA ILE A 77 17.26 -13.84 -7.26
C ILE A 77 17.75 -15.30 -7.27
N LEU A 78 17.57 -16.02 -6.17
CA LEU A 78 17.97 -17.43 -6.05
C LEU A 78 17.17 -18.31 -7.01
N GLY A 79 15.87 -18.08 -7.14
CA GLY A 79 15.01 -18.79 -8.09
C GLY A 79 15.45 -18.57 -9.54
N SER A 80 15.74 -17.32 -9.91
CA SER A 80 16.23 -16.98 -11.27
C SER A 80 17.57 -17.64 -11.59
N GLY A 81 18.48 -17.74 -10.62
CA GLY A 81 19.77 -18.42 -10.79
C GLY A 81 19.68 -19.94 -10.89
N LEU A 82 18.59 -20.53 -10.41
CA LEU A 82 18.34 -21.98 -10.40
C LEU A 82 17.32 -22.42 -11.47
N GLY A 83 16.85 -21.50 -12.33
CA GLY A 83 15.83 -21.78 -13.35
C GLY A 83 14.42 -21.99 -12.79
N VAL A 84 14.18 -21.65 -11.52
CA VAL A 84 12.88 -21.73 -10.86
C VAL A 84 12.09 -20.46 -11.19
N THR A 85 11.00 -20.61 -11.92
CA THR A 85 10.12 -19.48 -12.28
C THR A 85 9.39 -18.94 -11.06
N ALA A 86 8.98 -17.66 -11.09
CA ALA A 86 8.21 -17.04 -10.00
C ALA A 86 6.95 -17.86 -9.65
N ASP A 87 6.32 -18.50 -10.64
CA ASP A 87 5.16 -19.37 -10.46
C ASP A 87 5.43 -20.57 -9.55
N ALA A 88 6.67 -21.09 -9.56
CA ALA A 88 7.06 -22.20 -8.70
C ALA A 88 7.23 -21.80 -7.23
N THR A 89 7.35 -20.50 -6.93
CA THR A 89 7.37 -20.00 -5.54
C THR A 89 5.97 -19.88 -4.93
N GLY A 90 4.92 -19.97 -5.76
CA GLY A 90 3.53 -19.84 -5.32
C GLY A 90 3.13 -18.42 -4.88
N LEU A 91 3.98 -17.42 -5.13
CA LEU A 91 3.72 -16.01 -4.80
C LEU A 91 3.53 -15.17 -6.07
N PRO A 92 2.47 -14.36 -6.15
CA PRO A 92 2.22 -13.52 -7.32
C PRO A 92 3.23 -12.36 -7.38
N PHE A 93 3.92 -12.22 -8.52
CA PHE A 93 5.00 -11.24 -8.68
C PHE A 93 4.53 -9.78 -8.52
N TYR A 94 3.44 -9.40 -9.19
CA TYR A 94 2.96 -8.02 -9.20
C TYR A 94 2.55 -7.51 -7.81
N PRO A 95 1.70 -8.22 -7.03
CA PRO A 95 1.39 -7.83 -5.66
C PRO A 95 2.63 -7.69 -4.78
N MET A 96 3.59 -8.63 -4.85
CA MET A 96 4.82 -8.55 -4.04
C MET A 96 5.71 -7.36 -4.40
N ALA A 97 5.77 -6.98 -5.69
CA ALA A 97 6.47 -5.78 -6.12
C ALA A 97 5.82 -4.50 -5.57
N VAL A 98 4.48 -4.43 -5.56
CA VAL A 98 3.72 -3.29 -5.00
C VAL A 98 3.91 -3.20 -3.48
N ALA A 99 3.84 -4.33 -2.76
CA ALA A 99 4.13 -4.38 -1.32
C ALA A 99 5.55 -3.86 -1.03
N SER A 100 6.54 -4.37 -1.77
CA SER A 100 7.94 -3.96 -1.61
C SER A 100 8.15 -2.46 -1.86
N LEU A 101 7.42 -1.89 -2.83
CA LEU A 101 7.47 -0.45 -3.08
C LEU A 101 6.95 0.35 -1.87
N PHE A 102 5.85 -0.08 -1.25
CA PHE A 102 5.34 0.56 -0.04
C PHE A 102 6.33 0.46 1.12
N ASP A 103 6.92 -0.72 1.35
CA ASP A 103 7.90 -0.94 2.42
C ASP A 103 9.18 -0.14 2.23
N ILE A 104 9.71 -0.09 1.01
CA ILE A 104 10.88 0.74 0.69
C ILE A 104 10.56 2.22 0.88
N THR A 105 9.38 2.67 0.46
CA THR A 105 8.94 4.06 0.64
C THR A 105 8.83 4.40 2.12
N LEU A 106 8.29 3.48 2.93
CA LEU A 106 8.19 3.59 4.37
C LEU A 106 9.59 3.69 5.02
N ALA A 107 10.47 2.72 4.74
CA ALA A 107 11.81 2.65 5.29
C ALA A 107 12.67 3.87 4.91
N CYS A 108 12.64 4.27 3.63
CA CYS A 108 13.36 5.43 3.12
C CYS A 108 12.89 6.73 3.77
N SER A 109 11.56 6.94 3.84
CA SER A 109 10.98 8.12 4.48
C SER A 109 11.36 8.22 5.96
N LEU A 110 11.43 7.08 6.65
CA LEU A 110 11.85 7.04 8.05
C LEU A 110 13.35 7.31 8.22
N ALA A 111 14.20 6.72 7.37
CA ALA A 111 15.64 6.94 7.36
C ALA A 111 15.99 8.41 7.07
N LEU A 112 15.34 9.03 6.08
CA LEU A 112 15.52 10.44 5.74
C LEU A 112 15.03 11.37 6.86
N SER A 113 13.91 11.04 7.50
CA SER A 113 13.39 11.79 8.65
C SER A 113 14.35 11.76 9.84
N ARG A 114 15.04 10.64 10.07
CA ARG A 114 16.06 10.53 11.11
C ARG A 114 17.33 11.29 10.75
N ARG A 115 17.81 11.15 9.51
CA ARG A 115 19.01 11.86 9.03
C ARG A 115 18.84 13.37 9.12
N SER A 116 17.65 13.88 8.80
CA SER A 116 17.34 15.31 8.90
C SER A 116 17.27 15.79 10.36
N ASN A 117 16.67 15.01 11.27
CA ASN A 117 16.66 15.33 12.70
C ASN A 117 18.08 15.32 13.31
N ALA A 118 18.90 14.31 12.98
CA ALA A 118 20.27 14.22 13.46
C ALA A 118 21.12 15.42 13.00
N ARG A 119 20.95 15.85 11.73
CA ARG A 119 21.61 17.06 11.20
C ARG A 119 21.20 18.34 11.93
N ARG A 120 19.92 18.47 12.30
CA ARG A 120 19.45 19.64 13.06
C ARG A 120 20.04 19.67 14.46
N ALA A 121 20.08 18.52 15.14
CA ALA A 121 20.70 18.41 16.47
C ALA A 121 22.19 18.78 16.45
N THR A 122 22.92 18.46 15.38
CA THR A 122 24.32 18.89 15.22
C THR A 122 24.48 20.37 14.90
N THR A 123 23.52 21.00 14.23
CA THR A 123 23.54 22.45 13.95
C THR A 123 23.22 23.27 15.19
N ASP A 124 22.27 22.82 16.03
CA ASP A 124 21.88 23.49 17.28
C ASP A 124 22.96 23.38 18.38
N ALA A 125 23.86 22.39 18.28
CA ALA A 125 24.98 22.23 19.20
C ALA A 125 26.15 23.21 18.94
N ALA A 126 26.17 23.88 17.78
CA ALA A 126 27.10 24.97 17.53
C ALA A 126 26.53 26.28 18.13
N PRO A 127 27.30 27.05 18.94
CA PRO A 127 26.82 28.32 19.46
C PRO A 127 26.62 29.29 18.29
N SER A 128 25.37 29.48 17.90
CA SER A 128 24.99 30.33 16.77
C SER A 128 24.54 31.70 17.28
N PRO A 129 25.25 32.80 16.94
CA PRO A 129 24.84 34.15 17.30
C PRO A 129 23.78 34.64 16.29
N ARG A 130 22.52 34.19 16.43
CA ARG A 130 21.35 34.73 15.73
C ARG A 130 20.06 34.13 16.31
N ALA A 131 19.76 34.49 17.55
CA ALA A 131 18.37 34.61 17.96
C ALA A 131 17.80 35.88 17.30
N ASP A 132 16.50 35.90 16.98
CA ASP A 132 15.75 37.06 16.46
C ASP A 132 15.60 37.20 14.93
N VAL A 133 15.49 36.10 14.19
CA VAL A 133 14.73 36.13 12.92
C VAL A 133 13.37 35.47 13.15
N PRO A 134 12.25 36.23 13.14
CA PRO A 134 10.93 35.64 13.29
C PRO A 134 10.64 34.66 12.15
N ALA A 135 10.12 33.49 12.50
CA ALA A 135 9.71 32.47 11.55
C ALA A 135 8.65 33.04 10.61
N ALA A 136 8.98 33.14 9.32
CA ALA A 136 8.05 33.62 8.30
C ALA A 136 6.78 32.74 8.29
N PRO A 137 5.58 33.33 8.12
CA PRO A 137 4.35 32.56 8.06
C PRO A 137 4.37 31.57 6.89
N PRO A 138 3.71 30.40 7.02
CA PRO A 138 3.65 29.41 5.95
C PRO A 138 3.04 30.05 4.70
N ARG A 139 3.81 30.09 3.61
CA ARG A 139 3.34 30.65 2.33
C ARG A 139 2.16 29.82 1.79
N PRO A 140 1.10 30.45 1.28
CA PRO A 140 -0.08 29.74 0.73
C PRO A 140 0.26 28.78 -0.42
N GLN A 141 1.36 29.02 -1.13
CA GLN A 141 1.89 28.10 -2.15
C GLN A 141 2.23 26.71 -1.61
N ALA A 142 2.68 26.62 -0.34
CA ALA A 142 3.00 25.35 0.30
C ALA A 142 1.74 24.51 0.61
N ALA A 143 0.59 25.15 0.84
CA ALA A 143 -0.67 24.45 1.13
C ALA A 143 -1.24 23.78 -0.13
N TRP A 144 -1.20 24.45 -1.28
CA TRP A 144 -1.64 23.88 -2.55
C TRP A 144 -0.73 22.77 -3.04
N SER A 145 0.60 22.94 -2.97
CA SER A 145 1.54 21.87 -3.29
C SER A 145 1.35 20.66 -2.38
N PHE A 146 1.03 20.88 -1.10
CA PHE A 146 0.70 19.82 -0.17
C PHE A 146 -0.58 19.08 -0.57
N LEU A 147 -1.67 19.80 -0.85
CA LEU A 147 -2.94 19.21 -1.26
C LEU A 147 -2.80 18.45 -2.57
N ALA A 148 -2.10 19.00 -3.56
CA ALA A 148 -1.82 18.34 -4.83
C ALA A 148 -1.00 17.06 -4.62
N ALA A 149 0.07 17.11 -3.83
CA ALA A 149 0.87 15.93 -3.49
C ALA A 149 0.03 14.86 -2.77
N LEU A 150 -0.87 15.27 -1.87
CA LEU A 150 -1.78 14.37 -1.17
C LEU A 150 -2.79 13.71 -2.13
N MET A 151 -3.38 14.48 -3.04
CA MET A 151 -4.33 13.97 -4.03
C MET A 151 -3.68 12.99 -5.01
N ILE A 152 -2.53 13.36 -5.58
CA ILE A 152 -1.75 12.49 -6.47
C ILE A 152 -1.34 11.23 -5.72
N GLY A 153 -0.87 11.40 -4.48
CA GLY A 153 -0.51 10.30 -3.61
C GLY A 153 -1.65 9.33 -3.31
N GLY A 154 -2.81 9.87 -2.96
CA GLY A 154 -4.02 9.09 -2.70
C GLY A 154 -4.50 8.34 -3.94
N MET A 155 -4.45 8.97 -5.12
CA MET A 155 -4.78 8.30 -6.38
C MET A 155 -3.82 7.15 -6.70
N LEU A 156 -2.52 7.37 -6.57
CA LEU A 156 -1.50 6.34 -6.78
C LEU A 156 -1.67 5.18 -5.78
N PHE A 157 -1.85 5.51 -4.51
CA PHE A 157 -2.07 4.54 -3.44
C PHE A 157 -3.33 3.70 -3.68
N SER A 158 -4.46 4.34 -3.99
CA SER A 158 -5.73 3.68 -4.27
C SER A 158 -5.64 2.78 -5.50
N GLY A 159 -5.04 3.29 -6.59
CA GLY A 159 -4.88 2.54 -7.83
C GLY A 159 -4.03 1.29 -7.62
N LEU A 160 -2.84 1.46 -7.02
CA LEU A 160 -1.90 0.36 -6.78
C LEU A 160 -2.45 -0.69 -5.81
N THR A 161 -3.08 -0.26 -4.71
CA THR A 161 -3.61 -1.21 -3.72
C THR A 161 -4.76 -2.02 -4.32
N THR A 162 -5.67 -1.37 -5.05
CA THR A 162 -6.82 -2.04 -5.67
C THR A 162 -6.38 -3.03 -6.75
N SER A 163 -5.49 -2.62 -7.66
CA SER A 163 -5.00 -3.52 -8.71
C SER A 163 -4.15 -4.66 -8.14
N ALA A 164 -3.34 -4.41 -7.11
CA ALA A 164 -2.56 -5.43 -6.44
C ALA A 164 -3.47 -6.48 -5.77
N LEU A 165 -4.50 -6.03 -5.04
CA LEU A 165 -5.49 -6.92 -4.43
C LEU A 165 -6.24 -7.76 -5.48
N ALA A 166 -6.67 -7.13 -6.58
CA ALA A 166 -7.33 -7.82 -7.69
C ALA A 166 -6.46 -8.90 -8.34
N ALA A 167 -5.14 -8.72 -8.33
CA ALA A 167 -4.17 -9.68 -8.85
C ALA A 167 -3.75 -10.78 -7.84
N THR A 168 -4.41 -10.88 -6.69
CA THR A 168 -4.22 -11.99 -5.73
C THR A 168 -5.34 -13.01 -5.85
N ARG A 169 -5.15 -14.20 -5.27
CA ARG A 169 -6.24 -15.20 -5.14
C ARG A 169 -7.47 -14.63 -4.42
N ALA A 170 -7.30 -13.73 -3.45
CA ALA A 170 -8.43 -13.07 -2.81
C ALA A 170 -9.27 -12.23 -3.81
N GLY A 171 -8.60 -11.65 -4.82
CA GLY A 171 -9.25 -10.94 -5.93
C GLY A 171 -10.01 -11.87 -6.88
N GLU A 172 -9.53 -13.09 -7.12
CA GLU A 172 -10.21 -14.09 -7.97
C GLU A 172 -11.57 -14.52 -7.39
N TYR A 173 -11.69 -14.53 -6.06
CA TYR A 173 -12.94 -14.86 -5.37
C TYR A 173 -13.81 -13.63 -5.07
N ALA A 174 -13.40 -12.43 -5.49
CA ALA A 174 -14.22 -11.24 -5.32
C ALA A 174 -15.43 -11.29 -6.27
N VAL A 175 -16.64 -11.24 -5.71
CA VAL A 175 -17.88 -11.25 -6.49
C VAL A 175 -17.98 -9.94 -7.29
N PRO A 176 -18.30 -9.97 -8.60
CA PRO A 176 -18.56 -8.75 -9.36
C PRO A 176 -19.72 -7.95 -8.75
N HIS A 177 -19.42 -6.83 -8.11
CA HIS A 177 -20.42 -5.90 -7.60
C HIS A 177 -20.73 -4.86 -8.68
N GLY A 178 -21.78 -5.09 -9.46
CA GLY A 178 -22.16 -4.21 -10.56
C GLY A 178 -23.18 -4.81 -11.54
N SER A 179 -23.45 -6.12 -11.45
CA SER A 179 -24.56 -6.77 -12.15
C SER A 179 -25.89 -6.54 -11.42
N HIS A 180 -26.26 -5.28 -11.22
CA HIS A 180 -27.66 -4.96 -10.97
C HIS A 180 -28.35 -5.11 -12.32
N SER A 181 -29.09 -6.21 -12.51
CA SER A 181 -30.07 -6.33 -13.58
C SER A 181 -30.93 -5.08 -13.56
N THR A 182 -30.83 -4.24 -14.59
CA THR A 182 -31.77 -3.13 -14.81
C THR A 182 -33.16 -3.74 -14.91
N PRO A 183 -34.07 -3.49 -13.94
CA PRO A 183 -35.45 -3.95 -14.07
C PRO A 183 -36.07 -3.18 -15.24
N GLY A 184 -36.45 -3.86 -16.32
CA GLY A 184 -37.31 -3.26 -17.34
C GLY A 184 -36.90 -3.37 -18.82
N THR A 185 -35.94 -4.21 -19.20
CA THR A 185 -35.90 -4.68 -20.61
C THR A 185 -36.38 -6.12 -20.70
N ASP A 186 -37.59 -6.36 -20.17
CA ASP A 186 -38.45 -7.40 -20.73
C ASP A 186 -38.72 -7.00 -22.17
N ASN A 187 -37.95 -7.54 -23.09
CA ASN A 187 -38.25 -7.48 -24.51
C ASN A 187 -39.52 -8.32 -24.69
N PRO A 188 -40.69 -7.76 -25.03
CA PRO A 188 -41.86 -8.57 -25.28
C PRO A 188 -41.71 -9.19 -26.67
N SER A 189 -40.87 -10.22 -26.79
CA SER A 189 -41.04 -11.23 -27.83
C SER A 189 -42.17 -12.17 -27.38
N GLY A 190 -43.38 -11.60 -27.25
CA GLY A 190 -44.64 -12.33 -27.22
C GLY A 190 -45.20 -12.31 -28.65
N SER A 191 -45.09 -13.41 -29.39
CA SER A 191 -46.20 -14.36 -29.53
C SER A 191 -47.37 -13.80 -30.36
N HIS A 192 -47.24 -13.83 -31.68
CA HIS A 192 -48.40 -14.06 -32.55
C HIS A 192 -48.21 -15.40 -33.27
N THR A 193 -48.58 -16.46 -32.55
CA THR A 193 -48.90 -17.78 -33.09
C THR A 193 -50.21 -17.69 -33.89
N GLY A 194 -50.17 -18.19 -35.13
CA GLY A 194 -51.23 -18.83 -35.91
C GLY A 194 -52.68 -18.35 -35.79
N HIS A 195 -53.24 -17.89 -36.91
CA HIS A 195 -54.64 -18.16 -37.22
C HIS A 195 -54.73 -18.94 -38.54
N ASP A 196 -55.22 -20.16 -38.40
CA ASP A 196 -55.67 -21.12 -39.39
C ASP A 196 -56.99 -20.66 -40.03
N THR A 197 -57.15 -20.78 -41.36
CA THR A 197 -58.44 -21.10 -42.02
C THR A 197 -58.16 -21.54 -43.46
N GLY A 198 -58.46 -22.81 -43.75
CA GLY A 198 -58.43 -23.37 -45.09
C GLY A 198 -59.51 -22.82 -46.03
N HIS A 199 -59.24 -22.94 -47.33
CA HIS A 199 -60.11 -23.44 -48.39
C HIS A 199 -59.30 -23.55 -49.69
#